data_AF-A0A426UAR3-F1
#
_entry.id   AF-A0A426UAR3-F1
#
_cell.length_a   1.000
_cell.length_b   1.000
_cell.length_c   1.000
_cell.angle_alpha   90.00
_cell.angle_beta   90.00
_cell.angle_gamma   90.00
#
_symmetry.space_group_name_H-M   'P 1'
#
loop_
_entity.id
_entity.type
_entity.pdbx_description
1 polymer ?
#
loop_
_entity_poly.entity_id
_entity_poly.type
_entity_poly.pdbx_seq_one_letter_code
_entity_poly.pdbx_strand_id
1 'polypeptide(L)'
;MSKSNWNNIGVAFSTIGELDVSAIQEECERAPQIAVLGSRPLFQQVAALLHTIGTHRFGPHGSDPLFHYPLSGAEFAPLDENNPLRQANLFLILVDGQQPLAAETTTTLHQLARLAIPTVIAICGIAVPDNPGPLRPEFAQARVVILPDLNAPQAAEALSAALIERLPEDLRLAAARAIPALRPTYARELVASISFVNSSYALASAIPEQIPILSVPFAAADILVLTKNQALMVYRLALAHGAAADFQSRMAEIIPVVGAGFIWRQVARTLIGLIPFWGVLPKVAVAYAGTYTTGTIAWRWFAEGEIIDGERLKELADESLRVGRERAAALLDAAQNQTRKGTKHAWRPWRKR
;
A
#
# COMPACT_ATOMS: atom_id res chain seq x y z
N MET A 1 42.46 6.09 5.09
CA MET A 1 41.34 7.05 5.30
C MET A 1 40.03 6.28 5.25
N SER A 2 39.41 5.98 6.40
CA SER A 2 38.15 5.21 6.50
C SER A 2 37.44 5.44 7.85
N LYS A 3 37.23 6.70 8.25
CA LYS A 3 36.48 7.07 9.47
C LYS A 3 35.14 7.79 9.19
N SER A 4 34.83 8.11 7.93
CA SER A 4 33.65 8.91 7.56
C SER A 4 32.34 8.10 7.44
N ASN A 5 32.38 6.84 6.98
CA ASN A 5 31.15 6.05 6.77
C ASN A 5 30.46 5.55 8.05
N TRP A 6 31.17 5.44 9.17
CA TRP A 6 30.59 4.92 10.43
C TRP A 6 29.77 5.99 11.17
N ASN A 7 30.16 7.26 11.09
CA ASN A 7 29.40 8.35 11.69
C ASN A 7 28.04 8.58 11.01
N ASN A 8 27.97 8.48 9.68
CA ASN A 8 26.72 8.70 8.94
C ASN A 8 25.66 7.63 9.23
N ILE A 9 26.08 6.40 9.46
CA ILE A 9 25.19 5.29 9.82
C ILE A 9 24.69 5.45 11.26
N GLY A 10 25.56 5.83 12.20
CA GLY A 10 25.17 6.10 13.59
C GLY A 10 24.16 7.26 13.71
N VAL A 11 24.33 8.32 12.92
CA VAL A 11 23.40 9.46 12.85
C VAL A 11 22.06 9.05 12.24
N ALA A 12 22.04 8.19 11.21
CA ALA A 12 20.79 7.68 10.66
C ALA A 12 20.00 6.83 11.69
N PHE A 13 20.70 6.07 12.54
CA PHE A 13 20.06 5.25 13.59
C PHE A 13 19.58 6.07 14.80
N SER A 14 20.27 7.14 15.20
CA SER A 14 19.76 8.05 16.25
C SER A 14 18.49 8.76 15.79
N THR A 15 18.41 9.15 14.51
CA THR A 15 17.20 9.75 13.93
C THR A 15 16.00 8.79 13.98
N ILE A 16 16.18 7.47 13.80
CA ILE A 16 15.09 6.48 13.86
C ILE A 16 14.47 6.39 15.26
N GLY A 17 15.28 6.56 16.32
CA GLY A 17 14.80 6.61 17.70
C GLY A 17 14.05 7.90 18.04
N GLU A 18 14.28 8.99 17.29
CA GLU A 18 13.61 10.29 17.42
C GLU A 18 12.37 10.42 16.51
N LEU A 19 12.06 9.42 15.69
CA LEU A 19 10.86 9.43 14.86
C LEU A 19 9.63 9.26 15.74
N ASP A 20 8.79 10.28 15.78
CA ASP A 20 7.43 10.18 16.30
C ASP A 20 6.63 9.22 15.41
N VAL A 21 6.32 8.04 15.97
CA VAL A 21 5.50 7.01 15.33
C VAL A 21 4.10 6.91 15.96
N SER A 22 3.75 7.83 16.87
CA SER A 22 2.50 7.77 17.64
C SER A 22 1.29 7.69 16.72
N ALA A 23 1.30 8.48 15.64
CA ALA A 23 0.24 8.44 14.63
C ALA A 23 0.11 7.06 13.94
N ILE A 24 1.22 6.35 13.72
CA ILE A 24 1.20 5.00 13.12
C ILE A 24 0.69 3.97 14.13
N GLN A 25 1.06 4.12 15.40
CA GLN A 25 0.56 3.28 16.49
C GLN A 25 -0.95 3.44 16.67
N GLU A 26 -1.42 4.69 16.75
CA GLU A 26 -2.85 5.02 16.80
C GLU A 26 -3.59 4.43 15.60
N GLU A 27 -3.04 4.54 14.39
CA GLU A 27 -3.64 3.96 13.18
C GLU A 27 -3.73 2.43 13.26
N CYS A 28 -2.70 1.74 13.78
CA CYS A 28 -2.67 0.29 13.84
C CYS A 28 -3.60 -0.30 14.91
N GLU A 29 -3.96 0.49 15.92
CA GLU A 29 -4.85 0.11 17.02
C GLU A 29 -6.34 0.35 16.71
N ARG A 30 -6.65 0.97 15.57
CA ARG A 30 -8.04 1.17 15.14
C ARG A 30 -8.76 -0.16 14.92
N ALA A 31 -10.07 -0.15 15.10
CA ALA A 31 -10.94 -1.30 14.89
C ALA A 31 -11.81 -1.10 13.64
N PRO A 32 -11.32 -1.47 12.43
CA PRO A 32 -12.13 -1.36 11.22
C PRO A 32 -13.40 -2.20 11.34
N GLN A 33 -14.49 -1.69 10.78
CA GLN A 33 -15.81 -2.32 10.78
C GLN A 33 -16.21 -2.61 9.33
N ILE A 34 -16.19 -3.88 8.94
CA ILE A 34 -16.54 -4.34 7.59
C ILE A 34 -17.83 -5.16 7.68
N ALA A 35 -18.93 -4.57 7.22
CA ALA A 35 -20.19 -5.29 7.15
C ALA A 35 -20.18 -6.21 5.93
N VAL A 36 -20.28 -7.52 6.16
CA VAL A 36 -20.35 -8.51 5.09
C VAL A 36 -21.79 -8.91 4.88
N LEU A 37 -22.39 -8.41 3.78
CA LEU A 37 -23.79 -8.59 3.48
C LEU A 37 -24.01 -9.72 2.48
N GLY A 38 -24.80 -10.73 2.82
CA GLY A 38 -25.08 -11.84 1.92
C GLY A 38 -25.60 -13.07 2.66
N SER A 39 -25.65 -14.20 1.95
CA SER A 39 -26.04 -15.48 2.56
C SER A 39 -25.00 -15.95 3.57
N ARG A 40 -25.45 -16.59 4.66
CA ARG A 40 -24.56 -17.12 5.71
C ARG A 40 -23.52 -18.12 5.18
N PRO A 41 -23.86 -19.06 4.26
CA PRO A 41 -22.86 -19.97 3.70
C PRO A 41 -21.76 -19.25 2.92
N LEU A 42 -22.12 -18.23 2.14
CA LEU A 42 -21.16 -17.48 1.33
C LEU A 42 -20.26 -16.60 2.22
N PHE A 43 -20.83 -16.00 3.27
CA PHE A 43 -20.07 -15.31 4.32
C PHE A 43 -19.00 -16.22 4.93
N GLN A 44 -19.36 -17.46 5.31
CA GLN A 44 -18.40 -18.39 5.92
C GLN A 44 -17.23 -18.73 4.97
N GLN A 45 -17.51 -18.95 3.68
CA GLN A 45 -16.47 -19.24 2.69
C GLN A 45 -15.54 -18.04 2.49
N VAL A 46 -16.09 -16.83 2.37
CA VAL A 46 -15.30 -15.60 2.19
C VAL A 46 -14.52 -15.24 3.46
N ALA A 47 -15.11 -15.41 4.64
CA ALA A 47 -14.42 -15.21 5.91
C ALA A 47 -13.26 -16.20 6.07
N ALA A 48 -13.44 -17.46 5.66
CA ALA A 48 -12.36 -18.45 5.63
C ALA A 48 -11.26 -18.04 4.64
N LEU A 49 -11.63 -17.59 3.43
CA LEU A 49 -10.68 -17.11 2.42
C LEU A 49 -9.82 -15.94 2.92
N LEU A 50 -10.43 -15.01 3.67
CA LEU A 50 -9.74 -13.83 4.21
C LEU A 50 -8.86 -14.12 5.43
N HIS A 51 -9.17 -15.17 6.20
CA HIS A 51 -8.42 -15.56 7.39
C HIS A 51 -7.41 -16.70 7.16
N THR A 52 -7.57 -17.48 6.09
CA THR A 52 -6.76 -18.68 5.82
C THR A 52 -5.76 -18.40 4.70
N ILE A 53 -4.57 -17.89 5.02
CA ILE A 53 -3.47 -17.81 4.05
C ILE A 53 -2.14 -18.29 4.66
N GLY A 54 -1.71 -19.51 4.34
CA GLY A 54 -0.32 -19.94 4.52
C GLY A 54 0.23 -19.90 5.95
N THR A 55 1.54 -20.12 6.07
CA THR A 55 2.27 -20.02 7.34
C THR A 55 2.65 -18.56 7.58
N HIS A 56 1.87 -17.86 8.38
CA HIS A 56 2.27 -16.52 8.83
C HIS A 56 3.23 -16.63 10.00
N ARG A 57 4.35 -15.90 9.92
CA ARG A 57 5.29 -15.78 11.04
C ARG A 57 4.64 -15.20 12.30
N PHE A 58 3.66 -14.32 12.10
CA PHE A 58 2.88 -13.68 13.16
C PHE A 58 1.39 -13.85 12.87
N GLY A 59 0.60 -14.15 13.90
CA GLY A 59 -0.85 -14.34 13.78
C GLY A 59 -1.61 -13.05 13.46
N PRO A 60 -2.93 -13.12 13.22
CA PRO A 60 -3.77 -11.92 13.19
C PRO A 60 -3.71 -11.22 14.55
N HIS A 61 -3.70 -9.89 14.53
CA HIS A 61 -3.73 -9.06 15.74
C HIS A 61 -4.86 -8.04 15.65
N GLY A 62 -5.56 -7.82 16.76
CA GLY A 62 -6.76 -6.99 16.83
C GLY A 62 -8.04 -7.82 16.81
N SER A 63 -9.19 -7.14 16.90
CA SER A 63 -10.51 -7.76 16.72
C SER A 63 -10.75 -8.10 15.26
N ASP A 64 -11.46 -9.20 14.99
CA ASP A 64 -11.94 -9.51 13.64
C ASP A 64 -12.86 -8.36 13.17
N PRO A 65 -12.51 -7.66 12.07
CA PRO A 65 -13.29 -6.53 11.59
C PRO A 65 -14.53 -6.96 10.80
N LEU A 66 -14.67 -8.25 10.47
CA LEU A 66 -15.78 -8.76 9.67
C LEU A 66 -16.99 -9.05 10.57
N PHE A 67 -18.13 -8.46 10.26
CA PHE A 67 -19.41 -8.86 10.86
C PHE A 67 -20.46 -9.16 9.79
N HIS A 68 -21.14 -10.28 9.94
CA HIS A 68 -22.17 -10.72 8.98
C HIS A 68 -23.46 -9.96 9.18
N TYR A 69 -24.09 -9.56 8.06
CA TYR A 69 -25.44 -9.02 8.05
C TYR A 69 -26.25 -9.68 6.91
N PRO A 70 -27.47 -10.17 7.16
CA PRO A 70 -28.29 -10.77 6.10
C PRO A 70 -28.71 -9.72 5.06
N LEU A 71 -28.75 -10.08 3.77
CA LEU A 71 -29.07 -9.16 2.67
C LEU A 71 -30.55 -9.21 2.23
N SER A 72 -31.32 -10.20 2.65
CA SER A 72 -32.70 -10.45 2.18
C SER A 72 -33.62 -10.97 3.30
N GLY A 73 -34.91 -10.69 3.20
CA GLY A 73 -35.98 -11.30 3.98
C GLY A 73 -36.40 -10.50 5.22
N ALA A 74 -37.24 -11.13 6.06
CA ALA A 74 -37.66 -10.64 7.37
C ALA A 74 -36.50 -10.42 8.36
N GLU A 75 -35.31 -10.91 8.02
CA GLU A 75 -34.08 -10.76 8.81
C GLU A 75 -33.38 -9.42 8.56
N PHE A 76 -33.69 -8.70 7.46
CA PHE A 76 -33.14 -7.37 7.22
C PHE A 76 -33.86 -6.33 8.08
N ALA A 77 -33.25 -5.97 9.21
CA ALA A 77 -33.81 -4.95 10.08
C ALA A 77 -33.82 -3.57 9.38
N PRO A 78 -34.82 -2.71 9.68
CA PRO A 78 -34.85 -1.35 9.18
C PRO A 78 -33.54 -0.60 9.45
N LEU A 79 -33.13 0.26 8.50
CA LEU A 79 -31.93 1.11 8.63
C LEU A 79 -32.21 2.33 9.54
N ASP A 80 -32.63 2.07 10.77
CA ASP A 80 -32.80 3.09 11.81
C ASP A 80 -31.45 3.64 12.30
N GLU A 81 -31.48 4.59 13.25
CA GLU A 81 -30.27 5.25 13.76
C GLU A 81 -29.32 4.30 14.51
N ASN A 82 -29.84 3.21 15.08
CA ASN A 82 -29.07 2.25 15.88
C ASN A 82 -28.56 1.07 15.05
N ASN A 83 -28.85 1.04 13.75
CA ASN A 83 -28.48 -0.07 12.90
C ASN A 83 -26.94 -0.21 12.80
N PRO A 84 -26.36 -1.39 13.09
CA PRO A 84 -24.91 -1.60 13.08
C PRO A 84 -24.26 -1.31 11.72
N LEU A 85 -25.01 -1.39 10.62
CA LEU A 85 -24.52 -1.04 9.28
C LEU A 85 -24.10 0.43 9.17
N ARG A 86 -24.63 1.33 10.00
CA ARG A 86 -24.22 2.74 10.02
C ARG A 86 -22.83 2.96 10.62
N GLN A 87 -22.33 2.00 11.39
CA GLN A 87 -20.98 2.03 11.98
C GLN A 87 -19.93 1.39 11.07
N ALA A 88 -20.36 0.74 9.97
CA ALA A 88 -19.46 0.14 9.02
C ALA A 88 -18.61 1.20 8.29
N ASN A 89 -17.33 0.90 8.15
CA ASN A 89 -16.41 1.69 7.33
C ASN A 89 -16.40 1.21 5.87
N LEU A 90 -16.84 -0.03 5.63
CA LEU A 90 -16.95 -0.62 4.30
C LEU A 90 -18.05 -1.68 4.26
N PHE A 91 -18.78 -1.74 3.15
CA PHE A 91 -19.69 -2.83 2.81
C PHE A 91 -19.02 -3.81 1.86
N LEU A 92 -19.02 -5.09 2.24
CA LEU A 92 -18.69 -6.21 1.37
C LEU A 92 -19.97 -6.98 1.05
N ILE A 93 -20.52 -6.75 -0.13
CA ILE A 93 -21.77 -7.36 -0.58
C ILE A 93 -21.44 -8.62 -1.37
N LEU A 94 -21.88 -9.77 -0.87
CA LEU A 94 -21.67 -11.08 -1.47
C LEU A 94 -22.89 -11.49 -2.28
N VAL A 95 -22.70 -11.72 -3.56
CA VAL A 95 -23.73 -12.13 -4.51
C VAL A 95 -23.37 -13.51 -5.05
N ASP A 96 -24.29 -14.47 -4.94
CA ASP A 96 -24.16 -15.75 -5.63
C ASP A 96 -24.46 -15.54 -7.12
N GLY A 97 -23.43 -15.65 -7.96
CA GLY A 97 -23.55 -15.46 -9.41
C GLY A 97 -24.30 -16.59 -10.12
N GLN A 98 -24.52 -17.73 -9.47
CA GLN A 98 -25.27 -18.85 -10.02
C GLN A 98 -26.78 -18.69 -9.86
N GLN A 99 -27.22 -17.71 -9.06
CA GLN A 99 -28.63 -17.46 -8.79
C GLN A 99 -29.07 -16.10 -9.33
N PRO A 100 -30.29 -15.98 -9.87
CA PRO A 100 -30.82 -14.69 -10.27
C PRO A 100 -30.99 -13.80 -9.04
N LEU A 101 -30.64 -12.52 -9.16
CA LEU A 101 -30.79 -11.56 -8.07
C LEU A 101 -32.28 -11.33 -7.79
N ALA A 102 -32.71 -11.61 -6.56
CA ALA A 102 -34.09 -11.37 -6.14
C ALA A 102 -34.44 -9.87 -6.16
N ALA A 103 -35.71 -9.54 -6.45
CA ALA A 103 -36.20 -8.16 -6.46
C ALA A 103 -36.08 -7.48 -5.08
N GLU A 104 -36.27 -8.25 -4.01
CA GLU A 104 -36.08 -7.80 -2.63
C GLU A 104 -34.63 -7.39 -2.38
N THR A 105 -33.66 -8.22 -2.76
CA THR A 105 -32.23 -7.92 -2.68
C THR A 105 -31.90 -6.63 -3.43
N THR A 106 -32.46 -6.43 -4.62
CA THR A 106 -32.25 -5.20 -5.41
C THR A 106 -32.74 -3.96 -4.66
N THR A 107 -33.89 -4.06 -3.98
CA THR A 107 -34.44 -2.97 -3.15
C THR A 107 -33.53 -2.66 -1.98
N THR A 108 -33.02 -3.68 -1.28
CA THR A 108 -32.05 -3.51 -0.18
C THR A 108 -30.77 -2.83 -0.65
N LEU A 109 -30.22 -3.23 -1.80
CA LEU A 109 -29.02 -2.62 -2.38
C LEU A 109 -29.22 -1.12 -2.66
N HIS A 110 -30.40 -0.72 -3.15
CA HIS A 110 -30.73 0.68 -3.33
C HIS A 110 -30.80 1.47 -2.01
N GLN A 111 -31.28 0.84 -0.92
CA GLN A 111 -31.29 1.49 0.39
C GLN A 111 -29.87 1.66 0.94
N LEU A 112 -29.02 0.63 0.81
CA LEU A 112 -27.62 0.67 1.24
C LEU A 112 -26.82 1.73 0.47
N ALA A 113 -27.06 1.88 -0.83
CA ALA A 113 -26.40 2.90 -1.65
C ALA A 113 -26.62 4.33 -1.13
N ARG A 114 -27.73 4.59 -0.42
CA ARG A 114 -28.03 5.91 0.18
C ARG A 114 -27.18 6.23 1.41
N LEU A 115 -26.57 5.22 2.04
CA LEU A 115 -25.68 5.42 3.19
C LEU A 115 -24.32 5.98 2.79
N ALA A 116 -23.99 6.00 1.49
CA ALA A 116 -22.72 6.51 0.95
C ALA A 116 -21.47 5.86 1.58
N ILE A 117 -21.59 4.64 2.09
CA ILE A 117 -20.49 3.87 2.65
C ILE A 117 -19.67 3.24 1.51
N PRO A 118 -18.32 3.24 1.57
CA PRO A 118 -17.48 2.52 0.63
C PRO A 118 -17.93 1.09 0.42
N THR A 119 -18.15 0.68 -0.83
CA THR A 119 -18.76 -0.62 -1.15
C THR A 119 -17.90 -1.42 -2.12
N VAL A 120 -17.73 -2.70 -1.78
CA VAL A 120 -17.21 -3.77 -2.63
C VAL A 120 -18.35 -4.77 -2.87
N ILE A 121 -18.56 -5.17 -4.13
CA ILE A 121 -19.51 -6.21 -4.51
C ILE A 121 -18.72 -7.39 -5.05
N ALA A 122 -18.76 -8.51 -4.35
CA ALA A 122 -18.15 -9.76 -4.77
C ALA A 122 -19.20 -10.69 -5.36
N ILE A 123 -19.08 -10.97 -6.67
CA ILE A 123 -19.93 -11.92 -7.38
C ILE A 123 -19.20 -13.25 -7.42
N CYS A 124 -19.72 -14.23 -6.70
CA CYS A 124 -19.04 -15.50 -6.47
C CYS A 124 -19.60 -16.63 -7.32
N GLY A 125 -18.75 -17.57 -7.73
CA GLY A 125 -19.15 -18.83 -8.35
C GLY A 125 -19.47 -18.74 -9.84
N ILE A 126 -19.31 -17.59 -10.50
CA ILE A 126 -19.56 -17.42 -11.95
C ILE A 126 -18.27 -17.04 -12.68
N ALA A 127 -18.11 -17.55 -13.89
CA ALA A 127 -17.02 -17.15 -14.78
C ALA A 127 -17.08 -15.65 -15.08
N VAL A 128 -15.91 -15.04 -15.28
CA VAL A 128 -15.83 -13.64 -15.72
C VAL A 128 -16.45 -13.55 -17.12
N PRO A 129 -17.47 -12.70 -17.33
CA PRO A 129 -18.08 -12.55 -18.65
C PRO A 129 -17.09 -11.86 -19.60
N ASP A 130 -17.06 -12.31 -20.87
CA ASP A 130 -16.22 -11.70 -21.92
C ASP A 130 -16.56 -10.21 -22.15
N ASN A 131 -17.83 -9.85 -21.91
CA ASN A 131 -18.30 -8.48 -21.93
C ASN A 131 -19.21 -8.24 -20.71
N PRO A 132 -18.70 -7.64 -19.62
CA PRO A 132 -19.47 -7.40 -18.40
C PRO A 132 -20.61 -6.38 -18.58
N GLY A 133 -20.70 -5.71 -19.73
CA GLY A 133 -21.63 -4.61 -19.93
C GLY A 133 -21.31 -3.40 -19.03
N PRO A 134 -22.04 -2.30 -19.16
CA PRO A 134 -21.87 -1.17 -18.26
C PRO A 134 -22.34 -1.52 -16.86
N LEU A 135 -21.58 -1.09 -15.84
CA LEU A 135 -22.05 -1.11 -14.46
C LEU A 135 -23.35 -0.32 -14.37
N ARG A 136 -24.33 -0.87 -13.65
CA ARG A 136 -25.58 -0.15 -13.39
C ARG A 136 -25.26 1.14 -12.64
N PRO A 137 -25.98 2.26 -12.90
CA PRO A 137 -25.72 3.54 -12.25
C PRO A 137 -25.75 3.45 -10.72
N GLU A 138 -26.61 2.58 -10.17
CA GLU A 138 -26.72 2.29 -8.73
C GLU A 138 -25.43 1.73 -8.10
N PHE A 139 -24.54 1.15 -8.90
CA PHE A 139 -23.25 0.59 -8.47
C PHE A 139 -22.05 1.35 -9.03
N ALA A 140 -22.24 2.54 -9.62
CA ALA A 140 -21.15 3.30 -10.21
C ALA A 140 -20.04 3.67 -9.21
N GLN A 141 -20.36 3.72 -7.92
CA GLN A 141 -19.41 3.99 -6.83
C GLN A 141 -18.91 2.72 -6.13
N ALA A 142 -19.44 1.54 -6.49
CA ALA A 142 -19.02 0.28 -5.91
C ALA A 142 -17.84 -0.31 -6.70
N ARG A 143 -16.92 -0.97 -6.00
CA ARG A 143 -15.89 -1.79 -6.64
C ARG A 143 -16.46 -3.19 -6.84
N VAL A 144 -16.68 -3.60 -8.08
CA VAL A 144 -17.14 -4.96 -8.39
C VAL A 144 -15.94 -5.88 -8.62
N VAL A 145 -15.96 -7.05 -7.98
CA VAL A 145 -15.00 -8.14 -8.17
C VAL A 145 -15.76 -9.42 -8.46
N ILE A 146 -15.28 -10.19 -9.44
CA ILE A 146 -15.85 -11.49 -9.80
C ILE A 146 -14.89 -12.55 -9.31
N LEU A 147 -15.40 -13.53 -8.56
CA LEU A 147 -14.65 -14.61 -7.92
C LEU A 147 -15.20 -15.94 -8.44
N PRO A 148 -14.67 -16.47 -9.58
CA PRO A 148 -15.20 -17.67 -10.20
C PRO A 148 -15.13 -18.91 -9.31
N ASP A 149 -14.04 -19.03 -8.55
CA ASP A 149 -13.83 -20.10 -7.58
C ASP A 149 -13.21 -19.49 -6.32
N LEU A 150 -13.91 -19.60 -5.19
CA LEU A 150 -13.45 -19.10 -3.90
C LEU A 150 -12.29 -19.92 -3.32
N ASN A 151 -12.03 -21.12 -3.85
CA ASN A 151 -10.90 -21.96 -3.44
C ASN A 151 -9.63 -21.66 -4.23
N ALA A 152 -9.73 -20.87 -5.31
CA ALA A 152 -8.57 -20.50 -6.12
C ALA A 152 -7.67 -19.52 -5.35
N PRO A 153 -6.33 -19.67 -5.39
CA PRO A 153 -5.40 -18.75 -4.72
C PRO A 153 -5.60 -17.28 -5.13
N GLN A 154 -5.99 -17.04 -6.38
CA GLN A 154 -6.22 -15.70 -6.92
C GLN A 154 -7.46 -15.02 -6.35
N ALA A 155 -8.43 -15.78 -5.80
CA ALA A 155 -9.66 -15.20 -5.25
C ALA A 155 -9.37 -14.31 -4.04
N ALA A 156 -8.48 -14.77 -3.16
CA ALA A 156 -8.04 -13.99 -2.01
C ALA A 156 -7.34 -12.70 -2.45
N GLU A 157 -6.45 -12.78 -3.44
CA GLU A 157 -5.73 -11.61 -3.94
C GLU A 157 -6.69 -10.58 -4.58
N ALA A 158 -7.60 -11.03 -5.45
CA ALA A 158 -8.57 -10.17 -6.12
C ALA A 158 -9.51 -9.48 -5.14
N LEU A 159 -10.03 -10.23 -4.15
CA LEU A 159 -10.88 -9.67 -3.11
C LEU A 159 -10.10 -8.70 -2.21
N SER A 160 -8.87 -9.05 -1.83
CA SER A 160 -8.01 -8.21 -0.99
C SER A 160 -7.67 -6.89 -1.66
N ALA A 161 -7.39 -6.91 -2.98
CA ALA A 161 -7.19 -5.70 -3.78
C ALA A 161 -8.43 -4.81 -3.76
N ALA A 162 -9.62 -5.38 -4.00
CA ALA A 162 -10.87 -4.62 -3.98
C ALA A 162 -11.17 -4.02 -2.59
N LEU A 163 -10.90 -4.76 -1.52
CA LEU A 163 -11.09 -4.29 -0.14
C LEU A 163 -10.13 -3.14 0.19
N ILE A 164 -8.82 -3.33 -0.02
CA ILE A 164 -7.81 -2.30 0.27
C ILE A 164 -8.05 -1.02 -0.56
N GLU A 165 -8.43 -1.15 -1.83
CA GLU A 165 -8.74 0.00 -2.69
C GLU A 165 -9.90 0.85 -2.13
N ARG A 166 -10.93 0.21 -1.57
CA ARG A 166 -12.14 0.91 -1.08
C ARG A 166 -12.09 1.30 0.38
N LEU A 167 -11.29 0.63 1.20
CA LEU A 167 -11.15 0.92 2.62
C LEU A 167 -10.55 2.33 2.81
N PRO A 168 -11.06 3.14 3.77
CA PRO A 168 -10.41 4.39 4.16
C PRO A 168 -8.92 4.19 4.48
N GLU A 169 -8.08 5.11 4.00
CA GLU A 169 -6.62 4.97 4.03
C GLU A 169 -6.08 4.74 5.45
N ASP A 170 -6.65 5.46 6.41
CA ASP A 170 -6.35 5.44 7.84
C ASP A 170 -6.86 4.20 8.58
N LEU A 171 -7.50 3.25 7.88
CA LEU A 171 -7.91 1.95 8.41
C LEU A 171 -7.16 0.79 7.76
N ARG A 172 -6.39 1.02 6.68
CA ARG A 172 -5.77 -0.05 5.88
C ARG A 172 -4.73 -0.82 6.67
N LEU A 173 -3.95 -0.14 7.50
CA LEU A 173 -2.95 -0.78 8.36
C LEU A 173 -3.62 -1.71 9.38
N ALA A 174 -4.63 -1.22 10.11
CA ALA A 174 -5.36 -2.04 11.07
C ALA A 174 -6.08 -3.22 10.40
N ALA A 175 -6.69 -3.00 9.23
CA ALA A 175 -7.34 -4.06 8.47
C ALA A 175 -6.34 -5.13 8.00
N ALA A 176 -5.15 -4.75 7.51
CA ALA A 176 -4.10 -5.70 7.14
C ALA A 176 -3.53 -6.46 8.35
N ARG A 177 -3.47 -5.80 9.51
CA ARG A 177 -3.04 -6.39 10.77
C ARG A 177 -4.02 -7.47 11.25
N ALA A 178 -5.32 -7.20 11.14
CA ALA A 178 -6.39 -8.09 11.59
C ALA A 178 -6.74 -9.19 10.58
N ILE A 179 -6.76 -8.88 9.28
CA ILE A 179 -7.10 -9.80 8.19
C ILE A 179 -5.84 -10.20 7.43
N PRO A 180 -5.30 -11.41 7.63
CA PRO A 180 -4.01 -11.78 7.05
C PRO A 180 -3.97 -11.78 5.51
N ALA A 181 -5.11 -12.06 4.85
CA ALA A 181 -5.19 -12.02 3.40
C ALA A 181 -4.88 -10.65 2.77
N LEU A 182 -5.12 -9.57 3.53
CA LEU A 182 -4.87 -8.22 3.04
C LEU A 182 -3.38 -7.82 3.07
N ARG A 183 -2.55 -8.54 3.84
CA ARG A 183 -1.13 -8.17 4.08
C ARG A 183 -0.30 -8.06 2.80
N PRO A 184 -0.35 -9.03 1.85
CA PRO A 184 0.41 -8.93 0.61
C PRO A 184 0.02 -7.74 -0.25
N THR A 185 -1.27 -7.43 -0.31
CA THR A 185 -1.79 -6.29 -1.08
C THR A 185 -1.39 -4.97 -0.44
N TYR A 186 -1.64 -4.82 0.87
CA TYR A 186 -1.23 -3.64 1.63
C TYR A 186 0.29 -3.39 1.52
N ALA A 187 1.11 -4.43 1.67
CA ALA A 187 2.56 -4.30 1.59
C ALA A 187 3.03 -3.82 0.22
N ARG A 188 2.51 -4.39 -0.87
CA ARG A 188 2.86 -3.96 -2.23
C ARG A 188 2.47 -2.51 -2.49
N GLU A 189 1.26 -2.12 -2.10
CA GLU A 189 0.80 -0.73 -2.27
C GLU A 189 1.64 0.26 -1.46
N LEU A 190 1.91 -0.06 -0.19
CA LEU A 190 2.74 0.77 0.68
C LEU A 190 4.15 0.94 0.09
N VAL A 191 4.79 -0.15 -0.32
CA VAL A 191 6.15 -0.12 -0.90
C VAL A 191 6.17 0.68 -2.20
N ALA A 192 5.19 0.48 -3.09
CA ALA A 192 5.09 1.24 -4.33
C ALA A 192 4.86 2.73 -4.08
N SER A 193 3.97 3.08 -3.15
CA SER A 193 3.66 4.46 -2.77
C SER A 193 4.88 5.18 -2.21
N ILE A 194 5.57 4.60 -1.24
CA ILE A 194 6.75 5.22 -0.62
C ILE A 194 7.92 5.32 -1.60
N SER A 195 8.07 4.33 -2.50
CA SER A 195 9.06 4.42 -3.59
C SER A 195 8.79 5.59 -4.52
N PHE A 196 7.51 5.86 -4.83
CA PHE A 196 7.08 7.00 -5.63
C PHE A 196 7.27 8.34 -4.89
N VAL A 197 6.97 8.40 -3.59
CA VAL A 197 7.21 9.60 -2.76
C VAL A 197 8.70 9.94 -2.75
N ASN A 198 9.56 8.95 -2.49
CA ASN A 198 11.01 9.15 -2.44
C ASN A 198 11.59 9.57 -3.80
N SER A 199 11.10 8.99 -4.90
CA SER A 199 11.55 9.39 -6.24
C SER A 199 11.08 10.80 -6.62
N SER A 200 9.85 11.18 -6.24
CA SER A 200 9.31 12.53 -6.43
C SER A 200 10.06 13.57 -5.62
N TYR A 201 10.44 13.24 -4.38
CA TYR A 201 11.28 14.09 -3.55
C TYR A 201 12.68 14.26 -4.16
N ALA A 202 13.31 13.17 -4.60
CA ALA A 202 14.61 13.21 -5.27
C ALA A 202 14.59 14.03 -6.58
N LEU A 203 13.46 14.02 -7.30
CA LEU A 203 13.24 14.88 -8.47
C LEU A 203 13.20 16.36 -8.07
N ALA A 204 12.44 16.69 -7.02
CA ALA A 204 12.31 18.05 -6.53
C ALA A 204 13.66 18.61 -6.01
N SER A 205 14.42 17.81 -5.26
CA SER A 205 15.73 18.22 -4.71
C SER A 205 16.84 18.29 -5.77
N ALA A 206 16.65 17.66 -6.93
CA ALA A 206 17.64 17.72 -8.02
C ALA A 206 17.73 19.10 -8.69
N ILE A 207 16.75 19.99 -8.48
CA ILE A 207 16.80 21.35 -9.04
C ILE A 207 17.79 22.23 -8.25
N PRO A 208 17.68 22.38 -6.91
CA PRO A 208 18.63 23.20 -6.15
C PRO A 208 20.05 22.63 -6.14
N GLU A 209 20.23 21.31 -6.21
CA GLU A 209 21.55 20.65 -6.20
C GLU A 209 22.42 20.98 -7.41
N GLN A 210 21.84 21.46 -8.51
CA GLN A 210 22.61 21.95 -9.66
C GLN A 210 23.40 23.24 -9.33
N ILE A 211 23.06 23.91 -8.23
CA ILE A 211 23.76 25.09 -7.74
C ILE A 211 24.88 24.63 -6.78
N PRO A 212 26.17 24.86 -7.08
CA PRO A 212 27.29 24.29 -6.32
C PRO A 212 27.24 24.54 -4.81
N ILE A 213 26.82 25.74 -4.38
CA ILE A 213 26.76 26.11 -2.95
C ILE A 213 25.61 25.41 -2.20
N LEU A 214 24.60 24.92 -2.91
CA LEU A 214 23.43 24.23 -2.34
C LEU A 214 23.54 22.70 -2.42
N SER A 215 24.47 22.17 -3.22
CA SER A 215 24.61 20.72 -3.45
C SER A 215 24.78 19.89 -2.16
N VAL A 216 25.66 20.32 -1.25
CA VAL A 216 25.98 19.57 -0.02
C VAL A 216 24.82 19.57 0.99
N PRO A 217 24.19 20.72 1.33
CA PRO A 217 23.03 20.73 2.22
C PRO A 217 21.84 19.90 1.72
N PHE A 218 21.53 19.96 0.43
CA PHE A 218 20.40 19.22 -0.15
C PHE A 218 20.67 17.72 -0.21
N ALA A 219 21.88 17.29 -0.59
CA ALA A 219 22.24 15.87 -0.58
C ALA A 219 22.15 15.25 0.84
N ALA A 220 22.51 16.01 1.88
CA ALA A 220 22.37 15.57 3.26
C ALA A 220 20.89 15.47 3.69
N ALA A 221 20.06 16.44 3.28
CA ALA A 221 18.62 16.41 3.53
C ALA A 221 17.93 15.24 2.81
N ASP A 222 18.34 14.93 1.58
CA ASP A 222 17.86 13.78 0.81
C ASP A 222 18.09 12.46 1.53
N ILE A 223 19.30 12.24 2.03
CA ILE A 223 19.61 11.04 2.80
C ILE A 223 18.68 10.95 4.02
N LEU A 224 18.48 12.04 4.76
CA LEU A 224 17.66 12.04 5.97
C LEU A 224 16.19 11.74 5.65
N VAL A 225 15.62 12.42 4.66
CA VAL A 225 14.19 12.29 4.29
C VAL A 225 13.89 10.91 3.73
N LEU A 226 14.68 10.42 2.77
CA LEU A 226 14.48 9.10 2.18
C LEU A 226 14.62 7.99 3.22
N THR A 227 15.64 8.09 4.09
CA THR A 227 15.87 7.11 5.17
C THR A 227 14.72 7.09 6.16
N LYS A 228 14.18 8.26 6.53
CA LYS A 228 12.99 8.36 7.40
C LYS A 228 11.79 7.66 6.76
N ASN A 229 11.48 7.96 5.50
CA ASN A 229 10.36 7.35 4.80
C ASN A 229 10.50 5.82 4.71
N GLN A 230 11.71 5.32 4.43
CA GLN A 230 12.00 3.88 4.41
C GLN A 230 11.84 3.23 5.79
N ALA A 231 12.31 3.89 6.87
CA ALA A 231 12.17 3.38 8.22
C ALA A 231 10.69 3.29 8.64
N LEU A 232 9.89 4.33 8.38
CA LEU A 232 8.46 4.34 8.67
C LEU A 232 7.70 3.29 7.84
N MET A 233 8.07 3.09 6.58
CA MET A 233 7.54 2.02 5.73
C MET A 233 7.81 0.65 6.34
N VAL A 234 9.05 0.36 6.73
CA VAL A 234 9.43 -0.92 7.36
C VAL A 234 8.67 -1.13 8.66
N TYR A 235 8.51 -0.08 9.47
CA TYR A 235 7.72 -0.16 10.70
C TYR A 235 6.25 -0.49 10.43
N ARG A 236 5.61 0.17 9.45
CA ARG A 236 4.23 -0.14 9.02
C ARG A 236 4.10 -1.57 8.48
N LEU A 237 5.08 -2.07 7.74
CA LEU A 237 5.11 -3.47 7.29
C LEU A 237 5.17 -4.44 8.48
N ALA A 238 6.00 -4.15 9.49
CA ALA A 238 6.06 -4.94 10.71
C ALA A 238 4.70 -5.02 11.40
N LEU A 239 4.06 -3.88 11.60
CA LEU A 239 2.74 -3.78 12.25
C LEU A 239 1.65 -4.47 11.44
N ALA A 240 1.62 -4.30 10.12
CA ALA A 240 0.64 -5.00 9.27
C ALA A 240 0.77 -6.52 9.36
N HIS A 241 1.99 -7.02 9.58
CA HIS A 241 2.21 -8.47 9.73
C HIS A 241 1.92 -8.97 11.14
N GLY A 242 1.72 -8.11 12.14
CA GLY A 242 1.39 -8.53 13.51
C GLY A 242 2.49 -8.29 14.54
N ALA A 243 3.60 -7.64 14.18
CA ALA A 243 4.60 -7.24 15.18
C ALA A 243 3.97 -6.32 16.25
N ALA A 244 4.45 -6.37 17.49
CA ALA A 244 3.88 -5.57 18.57
C ALA A 244 4.06 -4.04 18.32
N ALA A 245 3.23 -3.18 18.93
CA ALA A 245 3.31 -1.73 18.71
C ALA A 245 4.63 -1.14 19.26
N ASP A 246 5.14 -1.71 20.36
CA ASP A 246 6.44 -1.38 20.96
C ASP A 246 7.64 -1.85 20.12
N PHE A 247 7.41 -2.51 18.97
CA PHE A 247 8.44 -3.07 18.10
C PHE A 247 9.44 -2.03 17.59
N GLN A 248 9.13 -0.73 17.62
CA GLN A 248 10.12 0.32 17.35
C GLN A 248 11.33 0.22 18.29
N SER A 249 11.11 -0.10 19.57
CA SER A 249 12.19 -0.30 20.55
C SER A 249 13.04 -1.56 20.26
N ARG A 250 12.45 -2.53 19.54
CA ARG A 250 13.09 -3.80 19.14
C ARG A 250 13.61 -3.78 17.71
N MET A 251 13.34 -2.73 16.92
CA MET A 251 13.86 -2.57 15.57
C MET A 251 15.40 -2.60 15.59
N ALA A 252 16.04 -1.99 16.60
CA ALA A 252 17.49 -2.01 16.77
C ALA A 252 18.07 -3.43 16.96
N GLU A 253 17.29 -4.36 17.52
CA GLU A 253 17.69 -5.76 17.75
C GLU A 253 17.47 -6.66 16.52
N ILE A 254 16.53 -6.29 15.66
CA ILE A 254 16.12 -7.07 14.47
C ILE A 254 16.85 -6.62 13.20
N ILE A 255 17.23 -5.34 13.10
CA ILE A 255 18.02 -4.79 11.99
C ILE A 255 19.32 -5.60 11.72
N PRO A 256 20.06 -6.08 12.74
CA PRO A 256 21.19 -7.00 12.52
C PRO A 256 20.78 -8.37 11.95
N VAL A 257 19.62 -8.89 12.36
CA VAL A 257 19.08 -10.21 11.93
C VAL A 257 18.48 -10.15 10.51
N VAL A 258 18.02 -8.98 10.08
CA VAL A 258 17.60 -8.68 8.70
C VAL A 258 18.80 -8.39 7.77
N GLY A 259 20.06 -8.46 8.26
CA GLY A 259 21.26 -8.43 7.40
C GLY A 259 21.83 -7.04 7.11
N ALA A 260 21.60 -6.06 7.99
CA ALA A 260 22.01 -4.65 7.81
C ALA A 260 23.53 -4.43 7.57
N GLY A 261 24.40 -5.34 7.98
CA GLY A 261 25.86 -5.16 7.80
C GLY A 261 26.36 -5.36 6.37
N PHE A 262 25.73 -6.25 5.59
CA PHE A 262 26.21 -6.63 4.25
C PHE A 262 25.30 -6.12 3.12
N ILE A 263 23.98 -6.07 3.36
CA ILE A 263 22.96 -5.70 2.37
C ILE A 263 23.09 -4.23 1.96
N TRP A 264 23.22 -3.33 2.93
CA TRP A 264 23.34 -1.90 2.65
C TRP A 264 24.61 -1.55 1.88
N ARG A 265 25.70 -2.34 2.03
CA ARG A 265 26.96 -2.12 1.30
C ARG A 265 26.90 -2.56 -0.17
N GLN A 266 26.12 -3.59 -0.49
CA GLN A 266 25.93 -4.05 -1.87
C GLN A 266 24.99 -3.10 -2.63
N VAL A 267 23.85 -2.76 -2.01
CA VAL A 267 22.93 -1.76 -2.53
C VAL A 267 23.64 -0.41 -2.66
N ALA A 268 24.35 0.06 -1.62
CA ALA A 268 25.14 1.27 -1.72
C ALA A 268 26.23 1.16 -2.80
N ARG A 269 26.94 0.04 -3.02
CA ARG A 269 27.94 -0.03 -4.11
C ARG A 269 27.33 -0.01 -5.51
N THR A 270 26.20 -0.67 -5.72
CA THR A 270 25.46 -0.62 -7.00
C THR A 270 24.91 0.79 -7.27
N LEU A 271 24.41 1.46 -6.22
CA LEU A 271 23.88 2.82 -6.32
C LEU A 271 24.99 3.90 -6.36
N ILE A 272 26.10 3.73 -5.65
CA ILE A 272 27.29 4.60 -5.66
C ILE A 272 28.04 4.47 -6.98
N GLY A 273 28.06 3.29 -7.60
CA GLY A 273 28.59 3.11 -8.96
C GLY A 273 27.84 3.92 -10.04
N LEU A 274 26.67 4.47 -9.70
CA LEU A 274 25.85 5.34 -10.56
C LEU A 274 25.96 6.84 -10.21
N ILE A 275 26.67 7.20 -9.15
CA ILE A 275 26.78 8.57 -8.63
C ILE A 275 28.26 8.98 -8.69
N PRO A 276 28.68 9.74 -9.71
CA PRO A 276 28.86 11.17 -9.44
C PRO A 276 28.60 12.17 -10.60
N PHE A 277 28.09 11.76 -11.79
CA PHE A 277 28.08 12.67 -12.97
C PHE A 277 26.84 12.70 -13.89
N TRP A 278 25.75 11.95 -13.61
CA TRP A 278 24.81 11.56 -14.67
C TRP A 278 23.36 12.08 -14.59
N GLY A 279 23.11 13.21 -13.91
CA GLY A 279 21.85 13.97 -14.07
C GLY A 279 20.65 13.46 -13.26
N VAL A 280 19.51 14.14 -13.43
CA VAL A 280 18.29 13.98 -12.60
C VAL A 280 17.68 12.58 -12.71
N LEU A 281 17.69 11.99 -13.92
CA LEU A 281 17.03 10.70 -14.19
C LEU A 281 17.63 9.53 -13.37
N PRO A 282 18.96 9.28 -13.38
CA PRO A 282 19.55 8.26 -12.52
C PRO A 282 19.24 8.45 -11.03
N LYS A 283 19.26 9.69 -10.51
CA LYS A 283 18.95 9.97 -9.10
C LYS A 283 17.53 9.54 -8.73
N VAL A 284 16.54 9.94 -9.52
CA VAL A 284 15.13 9.58 -9.32
C VAL A 284 14.91 8.08 -9.42
N ALA A 285 15.57 7.41 -10.38
CA ALA A 285 15.50 5.97 -10.55
C ALA A 285 16.09 5.21 -9.35
N VAL A 286 17.24 5.66 -8.84
CA VAL A 286 17.92 5.11 -7.66
C VAL A 286 17.05 5.26 -6.41
N ALA A 287 16.43 6.42 -6.19
CA ALA A 287 15.56 6.66 -5.06
C ALA A 287 14.33 5.73 -5.06
N TYR A 288 13.71 5.52 -6.23
CA TYR A 288 12.63 4.55 -6.39
C TYR A 288 13.10 3.12 -6.10
N ALA A 289 14.15 2.68 -6.81
CA ALA A 289 14.61 1.30 -6.78
C ALA A 289 15.11 0.88 -5.39
N GLY A 290 15.93 1.73 -4.76
CA GLY A 290 16.46 1.45 -3.41
C GLY A 290 15.34 1.33 -2.37
N THR A 291 14.30 2.15 -2.48
CA THR A 291 13.12 2.09 -1.59
C THR A 291 12.31 0.83 -1.84
N TYR A 292 12.03 0.51 -3.10
CA TYR A 292 11.24 -0.68 -3.47
C TYR A 292 11.92 -1.98 -3.03
N THR A 293 13.23 -2.11 -3.30
CA THR A 293 14.02 -3.27 -2.90
C THR A 293 14.03 -3.41 -1.37
N THR A 294 14.27 -2.32 -0.63
CA THR A 294 14.27 -2.32 0.84
C THR A 294 12.91 -2.77 1.40
N GLY A 295 11.82 -2.22 0.88
CA GLY A 295 10.47 -2.57 1.31
C GLY A 295 10.10 -4.02 1.00
N THR A 296 10.50 -4.54 -0.16
CA THR A 296 10.24 -5.93 -0.57
C THR A 296 10.97 -6.93 0.32
N ILE A 297 12.25 -6.65 0.66
CA ILE A 297 13.03 -7.49 1.59
C ILE A 297 12.36 -7.50 2.96
N ALA A 298 12.03 -6.32 3.49
CA ALA A 298 11.39 -6.20 4.79
C ALA A 298 10.06 -6.97 4.82
N TRP A 299 9.21 -6.77 3.80
CA TRP A 299 7.94 -7.48 3.68
C TRP A 299 8.13 -9.00 3.71
N ARG A 300 9.00 -9.57 2.87
CA ARG A 300 9.27 -11.02 2.83
C ARG A 300 9.76 -11.57 4.17
N TRP A 301 10.63 -10.83 4.85
CA TRP A 301 11.12 -11.20 6.18
C TRP A 301 9.99 -11.22 7.24
N PHE A 302 9.06 -10.25 7.19
CA PHE A 302 7.92 -10.21 8.10
C PHE A 302 6.86 -11.27 7.78
N ALA A 303 6.64 -11.55 6.50
CA ALA A 303 5.65 -12.53 6.05
C ALA A 303 6.08 -13.96 6.40
N GLU A 304 7.31 -14.33 6.03
CA GLU A 304 7.77 -15.73 6.00
C GLU A 304 9.06 -15.98 6.79
N GLY A 305 9.72 -14.93 7.28
CA GLY A 305 11.08 -15.06 7.84
C GLY A 305 12.14 -15.33 6.79
N GLU A 306 11.81 -15.15 5.50
CA GLU A 306 12.72 -15.37 4.38
C GLU A 306 13.94 -14.43 4.50
N ILE A 307 15.14 -15.01 4.44
CA ILE A 307 16.39 -14.27 4.25
C ILE A 307 16.75 -14.40 2.77
N ILE A 308 16.62 -13.30 2.03
CA ILE A 308 16.94 -13.27 0.60
C ILE A 308 18.46 -13.37 0.43
N ASP A 309 18.91 -14.35 -0.37
CA ASP A 309 20.32 -14.51 -0.69
C ASP A 309 20.86 -13.41 -1.63
N GLY A 310 22.18 -13.39 -1.84
CA GLY A 310 22.84 -12.34 -2.61
C GLY A 310 22.50 -12.32 -4.11
N GLU A 311 22.16 -13.47 -4.69
CA GLU A 311 21.84 -13.58 -6.13
C GLU A 311 20.42 -13.09 -6.38
N ARG A 312 19.46 -13.57 -5.59
CA ARG A 312 18.06 -13.13 -5.66
C ARG A 312 17.91 -11.65 -5.32
N LEU A 313 18.72 -11.15 -4.39
CA LEU A 313 18.79 -9.71 -4.09
C LEU A 313 19.23 -8.89 -5.29
N LYS A 314 20.22 -9.39 -6.05
CA LYS A 314 20.71 -8.72 -7.25
C LYS A 314 19.63 -8.68 -8.33
N GLU A 315 18.93 -9.79 -8.56
CA GLU A 315 17.80 -9.85 -9.49
C GLU A 315 16.70 -8.84 -9.12
N LEU A 316 16.30 -8.82 -7.85
CA LEU A 316 15.31 -7.87 -7.34
C LEU A 316 15.79 -6.42 -7.53
N ALA A 317 17.05 -6.12 -7.26
CA ALA A 317 17.62 -4.79 -7.44
C ALA A 317 17.65 -4.38 -8.91
N ASP A 318 18.04 -5.27 -9.81
CA ASP A 318 18.10 -5.02 -11.25
C ASP A 318 16.69 -4.79 -11.83
N GLU A 319 15.72 -5.61 -11.43
CA GLU A 319 14.30 -5.42 -11.78
C GLU A 319 13.77 -4.07 -11.25
N SER A 320 14.05 -3.77 -9.98
CA SER A 320 13.61 -2.53 -9.33
C SER A 320 14.22 -1.30 -9.99
N LEU A 321 15.48 -1.38 -10.44
CA LEU A 321 16.16 -0.31 -11.18
C LEU A 321 15.56 -0.09 -12.56
N ARG A 322 15.20 -1.17 -13.27
CA ARG A 322 14.50 -1.05 -14.56
C ARG A 322 13.16 -0.33 -14.40
N VAL A 323 12.33 -0.78 -13.46
CA VAL A 323 11.05 -0.15 -13.14
C VAL A 323 11.27 1.30 -12.66
N GLY A 324 12.28 1.53 -11.82
CA GLY A 324 12.65 2.85 -11.33
C GLY A 324 13.00 3.83 -12.45
N ARG A 325 13.72 3.38 -13.48
CA ARG A 325 14.04 4.21 -14.67
C ARG A 325 12.78 4.55 -15.47
N GLU A 326 11.90 3.58 -15.70
CA GLU A 326 10.62 3.80 -16.41
C GLU A 326 9.76 4.82 -15.66
N ARG A 327 9.64 4.67 -14.33
CA ARG A 327 8.89 5.62 -13.47
C ARG A 327 9.55 6.99 -13.41
N ALA A 328 10.87 7.06 -13.35
CA ALA A 328 11.62 8.31 -13.35
C ALA A 328 11.45 9.09 -14.66
N ALA A 329 11.48 8.39 -15.81
CA ALA A 329 11.22 8.99 -17.11
C ALA A 329 9.80 9.58 -17.17
N ALA A 330 8.78 8.82 -16.75
CA ALA A 330 7.40 9.29 -16.70
C ALA A 330 7.21 10.52 -15.79
N LEU A 331 7.88 10.56 -14.64
CA LEU A 331 7.86 11.71 -13.72
C LEU A 331 8.48 12.96 -14.34
N LEU A 332 9.62 12.82 -15.02
CA LEU A 332 10.30 13.91 -15.71
C LEU A 332 9.46 14.46 -16.86
N ASP A 333 8.87 13.58 -17.67
CA ASP A 333 7.98 13.97 -18.77
C ASP A 333 6.76 14.75 -18.26
N ALA A 334 6.16 14.30 -17.15
CA ALA A 334 5.05 15.00 -16.51
C ALA A 334 5.45 16.40 -16.03
N ALA A 335 6.60 16.54 -15.37
CA ALA A 335 7.12 17.82 -14.88
C ALA A 335 7.43 18.82 -16.03
N GLN A 336 8.03 18.34 -17.12
CA GLN A 336 8.29 19.16 -18.31
C GLN A 336 6.99 19.64 -18.96
N ASN A 337 5.98 18.78 -19.07
CA ASN A 337 4.68 19.12 -19.66
C ASN A 337 3.92 20.16 -18.83
N GLN A 338 4.00 20.10 -17.49
CA GLN A 338 3.43 21.12 -16.61
C GLN A 338 4.12 22.48 -16.80
N THR A 339 5.45 22.49 -16.87
CA THR A 339 6.25 23.71 -17.11
C THR A 339 5.90 24.36 -18.46
N ARG A 340 5.73 23.56 -19.52
CA ARG A 340 5.30 24.01 -20.85
C ARG A 340 3.86 24.56 -20.89
N LYS A 341 2.94 24.02 -20.08
CA LYS A 341 1.56 24.55 -19.98
C LYS A 341 1.51 25.86 -19.20
N GLY A 342 2.28 25.98 -18.11
CA GLY A 342 2.39 27.20 -17.32
C GLY A 342 2.99 28.38 -18.11
N THR A 343 4.04 28.14 -18.89
CA THR A 343 4.66 29.15 -19.78
C THR A 343 3.72 29.60 -20.91
N LYS A 344 2.89 28.70 -21.47
CA LYS A 344 1.88 29.05 -22.48
C LYS A 344 0.71 29.90 -21.94
N HIS A 345 0.39 29.81 -20.64
CA HIS A 345 -0.61 30.68 -20.02
C HIS A 345 -0.03 32.01 -19.52
N ALA A 346 1.27 32.08 -19.25
CA ALA A 346 1.94 33.30 -18.81
C ALA A 346 2.19 34.33 -19.94
N TRP A 347 2.17 33.91 -21.22
CA TRP A 347 2.42 34.81 -22.35
C TRP A 347 1.15 35.07 -23.17
N ARG A 348 0.38 36.09 -22.79
CA ARG A 348 -0.54 36.81 -23.69
C ARG A 348 0.04 38.21 -23.93
N PRO A 349 0.59 38.51 -25.12
CA PRO A 349 1.06 39.85 -25.40
C PRO A 349 -0.15 40.79 -25.42
N TRP A 350 -0.10 41.83 -24.59
CA TRP A 350 -1.08 42.91 -24.59
C TRP A 350 -1.19 43.50 -26.00
N ARG A 351 -2.28 43.20 -26.71
CA ARG A 351 -2.63 43.93 -27.94
C ARG A 351 -3.05 45.33 -27.52
N LYS A 352 -2.20 46.32 -27.80
CA LYS A 352 -2.58 47.75 -27.74
C LYS A 352 -3.74 47.96 -28.74
N ARG A 353 -4.83 48.53 -28.24
CA ARG A 353 -5.95 49.03 -29.06
C ARG A 353 -5.56 50.34 -29.71
#